data_AF-A0A2G6HGE1-F1
#
_entry.id   AF-A0A2G6HGE1-F1
#
_cell.length_a   1.000
_cell.length_b   1.000
_cell.length_c   1.000
_cell.angle_alpha   90.00
_cell.angle_beta   90.00
_cell.angle_gamma   90.00
#
_symmetry.space_group_name_H-M   'P 1'
#
loop_
_entity.id
_entity.type
_entity.pdbx_description
1 polymer ?
#
loop_
_entity_poly.entity_id
_entity_poly.type
_entity_poly.pdbx_seq_one_letter_code
_entity_poly.pdbx_strand_id
1 'polypeptide(L)'
;MAVALIVFPVVVLLVLANAWSLVESPRFLAQQWLGKDSRVQAVIFPYTDRQVSQDVTGFVPHPAASPTTTEIAASRIETVTSQNNAIEPVDAFGKARISVKDANPQSQTLSTTVIQTPYLRATQVQAVAGLDPSATINAGEALISTDVADELGVAVGDQIKIDVPLKDIRSTSLSASASPTVVDIVSGSKVVIVGEDTLSIDRFHRWRDVHTVWYIIGADPVSWEQVLALNEYGFLTTSRSVMDDYAG
;
A
#
# COMPACT_ATOMS: atom_id res chain seq x y z
N MET A 1 -22.88 -14.14 33.72
CA MET A 1 -22.30 -14.68 32.48
C MET A 1 -22.16 -13.53 31.51
N ALA A 2 -20.93 -13.09 31.23
CA ALA A 2 -20.66 -12.03 30.27
C ALA A 2 -19.83 -12.63 29.14
N VAL A 3 -20.42 -12.71 27.94
CA VAL A 3 -19.71 -13.05 26.71
C VAL A 3 -18.96 -11.79 26.31
N ALA A 4 -17.65 -11.77 26.53
CA ALA A 4 -16.79 -10.74 25.96
C ALA A 4 -16.62 -11.04 24.47
N LEU A 5 -17.41 -10.37 23.65
CA LEU A 5 -17.31 -10.44 22.20
C LEU A 5 -16.15 -9.54 21.78
N ILE A 6 -14.95 -10.10 21.68
CA ILE A 6 -13.78 -9.41 21.14
C ILE A 6 -13.98 -9.33 19.63
N VAL A 7 -14.55 -8.21 19.18
CA VAL A 7 -14.60 -7.85 17.76
C VAL A 7 -13.17 -7.52 17.35
N PHE A 8 -12.51 -8.45 16.67
CA PHE A 8 -11.33 -8.14 15.89
C PHE A 8 -11.75 -7.19 14.76
N PRO A 9 -11.27 -5.93 14.71
CA PRO A 9 -11.41 -5.16 13.49
C PRO A 9 -10.57 -5.87 12.44
N VAL A 10 -11.25 -6.42 11.44
CA VAL A 10 -10.65 -6.97 10.22
C VAL A 10 -10.02 -5.79 9.48
N VAL A 11 -8.84 -5.39 9.92
CA VAL A 11 -7.88 -4.67 9.08
C VAL A 11 -7.47 -5.71 8.06
N VAL A 12 -8.01 -5.59 6.84
CA VAL A 12 -7.52 -6.34 5.68
C VAL A 12 -6.02 -6.16 5.68
N LEU A 13 -5.35 -7.26 5.97
CA LEU A 13 -3.95 -7.31 6.28
C LEU A 13 -3.15 -6.60 5.18
N LEU A 14 -2.29 -5.68 5.60
CA LEU A 14 -0.91 -5.75 5.13
C LEU A 14 -0.44 -7.18 5.42
N VAL A 15 -0.60 -8.07 4.43
CA VAL A 15 0.00 -9.40 4.47
C VAL A 15 1.49 -9.19 4.31
N LEU A 16 2.10 -8.72 5.39
CA LEU A 16 3.50 -8.91 5.68
C LEU A 16 3.71 -10.41 5.86
N ALA A 17 3.92 -11.11 4.74
CA ALA A 17 4.74 -12.30 4.51
C ALA A 17 5.09 -13.26 5.68
N ASN A 18 4.27 -13.39 6.71
CA ASN A 18 4.58 -14.19 7.90
C ASN A 18 3.38 -15.07 8.25
N ALA A 19 3.55 -16.36 7.97
CA ALA A 19 2.82 -17.53 8.48
C ALA A 19 1.34 -17.77 8.08
N TRP A 20 0.59 -16.81 7.54
CA TRP A 20 -0.80 -17.03 7.09
C TRP A 20 -0.96 -17.38 5.60
N SER A 21 0.10 -17.31 4.80
CA SER A 21 0.10 -17.67 3.37
C SER A 21 0.00 -19.18 3.08
N LEU A 22 -0.19 -20.02 4.11
CA LEU A 22 -0.26 -21.48 3.99
C LEU A 22 -1.67 -22.02 3.68
N VAL A 23 -2.72 -21.20 3.77
CA VAL A 23 -4.12 -21.63 3.54
C VAL A 23 -4.68 -21.11 2.22
N GLU A 24 -4.17 -19.98 1.72
CA GLU A 24 -4.62 -19.39 0.45
C GLU A 24 -3.67 -19.73 -0.70
N SER A 25 -4.24 -20.09 -1.84
CA SER A 25 -3.48 -20.36 -3.06
C SER A 25 -2.69 -19.10 -3.49
N PRO A 26 -1.39 -19.20 -3.83
CA PRO A 26 -0.61 -18.08 -4.39
C PRO A 26 -1.30 -17.38 -5.57
N ARG A 27 -2.05 -18.15 -6.38
CA ARG A 27 -2.85 -17.63 -7.48
C ARG A 27 -4.06 -16.82 -7.02
N PHE A 28 -4.72 -17.22 -5.94
CA PHE A 28 -5.82 -16.47 -5.35
C PHE A 28 -5.34 -15.10 -4.84
N LEU A 29 -4.20 -15.08 -4.14
CA LEU A 29 -3.56 -13.85 -3.69
C LEU A 29 -3.22 -12.95 -4.89
N ALA A 30 -2.53 -13.48 -5.91
CA ALA A 30 -2.23 -12.74 -7.14
C ALA A 30 -3.46 -12.10 -7.78
N GLN A 31 -4.56 -12.83 -7.88
CA GLN A 31 -5.82 -12.32 -8.42
C GLN A 31 -6.44 -11.25 -7.52
N GLN A 32 -6.33 -11.37 -6.20
CA GLN A 32 -6.80 -10.35 -5.26
C GLN A 32 -6.01 -9.05 -5.41
N TRP A 33 -4.69 -9.13 -5.56
CA TRP A 33 -3.84 -7.95 -5.77
C TRP A 33 -4.15 -7.25 -7.09
N LEU A 34 -4.23 -7.99 -8.20
CA LEU A 34 -4.60 -7.45 -9.51
C LEU A 34 -6.02 -6.88 -9.53
N GLY A 35 -6.92 -7.42 -8.71
CA GLY A 35 -8.30 -6.98 -8.61
C GLY A 35 -9.11 -7.20 -9.88
N LYS A 36 -10.31 -6.59 -9.88
CA LYS A 36 -11.27 -6.68 -10.99
C LYS A 36 -11.05 -5.61 -12.06
N ASP A 37 -10.29 -4.56 -11.77
CA ASP A 37 -10.00 -3.52 -12.76
C ASP A 37 -9.03 -4.07 -13.80
N SER A 38 -9.53 -4.30 -15.01
CA SER A 38 -8.74 -4.84 -16.13
C SER A 38 -7.65 -3.90 -16.61
N ARG A 39 -7.68 -2.62 -16.21
CA ARG A 39 -6.62 -1.65 -16.50
C ARG A 39 -5.39 -1.88 -15.61
N VAL A 40 -5.54 -2.55 -14.46
CA VAL A 40 -4.38 -2.97 -13.66
C VAL A 40 -3.68 -4.11 -14.37
N GLN A 41 -2.52 -3.81 -14.94
CA GLN A 41 -1.70 -4.74 -15.72
C GLN A 41 -0.71 -5.50 -14.84
N ALA A 42 -0.17 -4.85 -13.82
CA ALA A 42 0.71 -5.49 -12.85
C ALA A 42 0.68 -4.77 -11.49
N VAL A 43 1.10 -5.50 -10.46
CA VAL A 43 1.45 -4.94 -9.15
C VAL A 43 2.89 -5.31 -8.80
N ILE A 44 3.67 -4.31 -8.41
CA ILE A 44 5.11 -4.43 -8.13
C ILE A 44 5.35 -4.11 -6.66
N PHE A 45 6.20 -4.89 -6.01
CA PHE A 45 6.64 -4.62 -4.64
C PHE A 45 8.15 -4.79 -4.47
N PRO A 46 8.80 -3.93 -3.68
CA PRO A 46 10.22 -4.07 -3.40
C PRO A 46 10.40 -5.17 -2.36
N TYR A 47 11.13 -6.24 -2.72
CA TYR A 47 11.30 -7.39 -1.84
C TYR A 47 12.69 -7.43 -1.21
N THR A 48 13.72 -7.26 -2.03
CA THR A 48 15.12 -7.35 -1.58
C THR A 48 16.00 -6.43 -2.42
N ASP A 49 17.16 -6.05 -1.87
CA ASP A 49 18.20 -5.27 -2.55
C ASP A 49 19.15 -6.19 -3.33
N ARG A 50 18.63 -7.29 -3.86
CA ARG A 50 19.36 -8.32 -4.62
C ARG A 50 18.45 -8.86 -5.69
N GLN A 51 19.01 -9.61 -6.64
CA GLN A 51 18.18 -10.37 -7.56
C GLN A 51 17.26 -11.36 -6.82
N VAL A 52 16.05 -11.50 -7.31
CA VAL A 52 15.08 -12.51 -6.87
C VAL A 52 14.71 -13.40 -8.06
N SER A 53 14.23 -14.60 -7.78
CA SER A 53 13.51 -15.42 -8.76
C SER A 53 12.12 -15.66 -8.20
N GLN A 54 11.10 -15.66 -9.06
CA GLN A 54 9.72 -15.90 -8.67
C GLN A 54 9.04 -16.84 -9.66
N ASP A 55 7.94 -17.44 -9.22
CA ASP A 55 6.99 -18.06 -10.12
C ASP A 55 6.08 -17.01 -10.77
N VAL A 56 5.15 -17.47 -11.60
CA VAL A 56 4.17 -16.63 -12.31
C VAL A 56 3.25 -15.84 -11.36
N THR A 57 3.11 -16.25 -10.11
CA THR A 57 2.22 -15.58 -9.14
C THR A 57 2.92 -14.41 -8.45
N GLY A 58 4.24 -14.46 -8.33
CA GLY A 58 5.03 -13.49 -7.56
C GLY A 58 5.03 -13.73 -6.05
N PHE A 59 4.38 -14.79 -5.56
CA PHE A 59 4.26 -15.12 -4.14
C PHE A 59 5.15 -16.26 -3.66
N VAL A 60 5.87 -16.94 -4.56
CA VAL A 60 6.88 -17.95 -4.20
C VAL A 60 8.28 -17.45 -4.59
N PRO A 61 8.87 -16.55 -3.80
CA PRO A 61 10.19 -16.02 -4.10
C PRO A 61 11.30 -16.99 -3.70
N HIS A 62 12.31 -17.09 -4.56
CA HIS A 62 13.57 -17.77 -4.30
C HIS A 62 14.66 -16.69 -4.27
N PRO A 63 15.35 -16.50 -3.13
CA PRO A 63 16.50 -15.59 -3.08
C PRO A 63 17.52 -16.03 -4.12
N ALA A 64 17.95 -15.13 -5.00
CA ALA A 64 19.06 -15.47 -5.89
C ALA A 64 20.33 -15.66 -5.06
N ALA A 65 21.17 -16.62 -5.43
CA ALA A 65 22.45 -16.88 -4.76
C ALA A 65 23.47 -15.73 -4.94
N SER A 66 23.13 -14.68 -5.70
CA SER A 66 24.02 -13.57 -6.00
C SER A 66 24.33 -12.73 -4.75
N PRO A 67 25.61 -12.50 -4.42
CA PRO A 67 26.00 -11.62 -3.31
C PRO A 67 25.89 -10.13 -3.66
N THR A 68 25.68 -9.80 -4.94
CA THR A 68 25.67 -8.42 -5.43
C THR A 68 24.38 -7.70 -5.02
N THR A 69 24.53 -6.55 -4.37
CA THR A 69 23.40 -5.67 -4.05
C THR A 69 23.00 -4.84 -5.26
N THR A 70 21.71 -4.69 -5.47
CA THR A 70 21.10 -3.89 -6.54
C THR A 70 20.37 -2.70 -5.93
N GLU A 71 20.41 -1.57 -6.64
CA GLU A 71 19.68 -0.38 -6.24
C GLU A 71 18.20 -0.51 -6.64
N ILE A 72 17.32 -0.43 -5.64
CA ILE A 72 15.87 -0.32 -5.84
C ILE A 72 15.56 1.16 -6.11
N ALA A 73 15.05 1.48 -7.29
CA ALA A 73 14.78 2.86 -7.69
C ALA A 73 13.60 2.96 -8.67
N ALA A 74 12.92 4.12 -8.70
CA ALA A 74 11.81 4.42 -9.62
C ALA A 74 12.16 4.15 -11.07
N SER A 75 13.36 4.55 -11.49
CA SER A 75 13.84 4.38 -12.86
C SER A 75 13.83 2.92 -13.33
N ARG A 76 13.90 1.94 -12.41
CA ARG A 76 13.83 0.52 -12.76
C ARG A 76 12.42 0.09 -13.15
N ILE A 77 11.42 0.63 -12.46
CA ILE A 77 10.00 0.40 -12.79
C ILE A 77 9.68 1.10 -14.12
N GLU A 78 10.16 2.32 -14.31
CA GLU A 78 9.97 3.09 -15.54
C GLU A 78 10.57 2.40 -16.77
N THR A 79 11.75 1.77 -16.65
CA THR A 79 12.39 1.10 -17.80
C THR A 79 11.60 -0.05 -18.39
N VAL A 80 10.74 -0.69 -17.61
CA VAL A 80 9.91 -1.81 -18.08
C VAL A 80 8.47 -1.40 -18.33
N THR A 81 8.08 -0.20 -17.93
CA THR A 81 6.70 0.27 -18.06
C THR A 81 6.52 0.96 -19.41
N SER A 82 5.50 0.55 -20.17
CA SER A 82 5.15 1.25 -21.42
C SER A 82 4.73 2.69 -21.14
N GLN A 83 5.00 3.61 -22.07
CA GLN A 83 4.59 5.02 -21.97
C GLN A 83 3.07 5.22 -21.90
N ASN A 84 2.27 4.22 -22.32
CA ASN A 84 0.81 4.26 -22.23
C ASN A 84 0.26 3.78 -20.88
N ASN A 85 1.15 3.34 -19.97
CA ASN A 85 0.78 2.91 -18.62
C ASN A 85 1.24 3.96 -17.60
N ALA A 86 0.40 4.21 -16.60
CA ALA A 86 0.73 4.96 -15.40
C ALA A 86 1.32 4.03 -14.33
N ILE A 87 2.17 4.60 -13.47
CA ILE A 87 2.74 3.92 -12.30
C ILE A 87 2.16 4.62 -11.07
N GLU A 88 1.18 3.99 -10.43
CA GLU A 88 0.48 4.58 -9.28
C GLU A 88 0.93 3.91 -7.97
N PRO A 89 1.60 4.63 -7.06
CA PRO A 89 2.03 4.10 -5.78
C PRO A 89 0.87 4.03 -4.79
N VAL A 90 0.92 3.05 -3.91
CA VAL A 90 0.09 2.99 -2.72
C VAL A 90 0.96 2.69 -1.52
N ASP A 91 1.09 3.67 -0.64
CA ASP A 91 1.84 3.56 0.61
C ASP A 91 0.89 3.18 1.75
N ALA A 92 1.31 2.25 2.60
CA ALA A 92 0.58 1.83 3.79
C ALA A 92 1.47 1.97 5.02
N PHE A 93 1.03 2.82 5.96
CA PHE A 93 1.75 3.18 7.18
C PHE A 93 1.11 2.49 8.39
N GLY A 94 1.65 1.35 8.83
CA GLY A 94 0.96 0.47 9.79
C GLY A 94 0.86 0.97 11.24
N LYS A 95 1.51 2.09 11.59
CA LYS A 95 1.56 2.64 12.97
C LYS A 95 1.49 4.18 12.99
N ALA A 96 0.61 4.75 12.18
CA ALA A 96 0.37 6.18 12.20
C ALA A 96 -0.37 6.58 13.48
N ARG A 97 0.08 7.67 14.10
CA ARG A 97 -0.64 8.35 15.19
C ARG A 97 -1.39 9.53 14.61
N ILE A 98 -2.67 9.62 14.94
CA ILE A 98 -3.58 10.60 14.38
C ILE A 98 -4.22 11.36 15.53
N SER A 99 -4.20 12.67 15.46
CA SER A 99 -4.86 13.54 16.43
C SER A 99 -5.51 14.72 15.71
N VAL A 100 -6.37 15.47 16.39
CA VAL A 100 -6.83 16.76 15.88
C VAL A 100 -5.64 17.72 15.82
N LYS A 101 -5.53 18.52 14.75
CA LYS A 101 -4.47 19.52 14.62
C LYS A 101 -4.65 20.62 15.68
N ASP A 102 -3.55 21.11 16.24
CA ASP A 102 -3.51 22.16 17.27
C ASP A 102 -4.27 21.84 18.56
N ALA A 103 -4.66 20.58 18.75
CA ALA A 103 -5.31 20.12 19.95
C ALA A 103 -4.35 20.08 21.13
N ASN A 104 -4.93 20.15 22.34
CA ASN A 104 -4.18 20.05 23.59
C ASN A 104 -3.32 18.77 23.58
N PRO A 105 -2.07 18.79 24.10
CA PRO A 105 -1.25 17.58 24.24
C PRO A 105 -1.90 16.39 24.96
N GLN A 106 -2.98 16.60 25.72
CA GLN A 106 -3.79 15.52 26.33
C GLN A 106 -4.95 15.02 25.46
N SER A 107 -5.15 15.59 24.27
CA SER A 107 -6.21 15.18 23.35
C SER A 107 -5.99 13.75 22.83
N GLN A 108 -7.11 13.11 22.51
CA GLN A 108 -7.15 11.73 22.07
C GLN A 108 -6.27 11.54 20.83
N THR A 109 -5.43 10.50 20.88
CA THR A 109 -4.59 10.08 19.76
C THR A 109 -5.01 8.69 19.35
N LEU A 110 -5.43 8.55 18.09
CA LEU A 110 -5.75 7.27 17.48
C LEU A 110 -4.48 6.67 16.87
N SER A 111 -4.26 5.37 17.07
CA SER A 111 -3.23 4.62 16.34
C SER A 111 -3.92 3.73 15.32
N THR A 112 -3.68 3.97 14.03
CA THR A 112 -4.24 3.15 12.94
C THR A 112 -3.29 3.10 11.74
N THR A 113 -3.69 2.35 10.71
CA THR A 113 -3.03 2.37 9.40
C THR A 113 -3.49 3.58 8.61
N VAL A 114 -2.54 4.32 8.03
CA VAL A 114 -2.83 5.35 7.03
C VAL A 114 -2.45 4.80 5.67
N ILE A 115 -3.29 5.03 4.67
CA ILE A 115 -2.98 4.73 3.27
C ILE A 115 -2.74 6.05 2.54
N GLN A 116 -1.68 6.14 1.75
CA GLN A 116 -1.44 7.27 0.85
C GLN A 116 -1.47 6.76 -0.58
N THR A 117 -2.30 7.39 -1.42
CA THR A 117 -2.49 6.94 -2.80
C THR A 117 -3.12 8.02 -3.68
N PRO A 118 -2.71 8.16 -4.95
CA PRO A 118 -3.48 8.86 -5.97
C PRO A 118 -4.59 7.98 -6.58
N TYR A 119 -4.52 6.66 -6.37
CA TYR A 119 -5.35 5.66 -7.02
C TYR A 119 -6.29 4.95 -6.04
N LEU A 120 -7.49 5.53 -5.86
CA LEU A 120 -8.51 4.97 -4.96
C LEU A 120 -9.09 3.63 -5.43
N ARG A 121 -8.93 3.26 -6.71
CA ARG A 121 -9.43 1.98 -7.26
C ARG A 121 -8.50 0.80 -7.00
N ALA A 122 -7.34 1.02 -6.38
CA ALA A 122 -6.48 -0.09 -5.95
C ALA A 122 -7.29 -1.05 -5.07
N THR A 123 -7.17 -2.35 -5.28
CA THR A 123 -8.01 -3.35 -4.57
C THR A 123 -7.89 -3.21 -3.06
N GLN A 124 -6.67 -2.96 -2.58
CA GLN A 124 -6.37 -2.73 -1.17
C GLN A 124 -6.98 -1.45 -0.59
N VAL A 125 -7.36 -0.48 -1.41
CA VAL A 125 -8.06 0.74 -1.01
C VAL A 125 -9.57 0.53 -1.04
N GLN A 126 -10.07 -0.12 -2.11
CA GLN A 126 -11.48 -0.47 -2.27
C GLN A 126 -11.97 -1.48 -1.22
N ALA A 127 -11.06 -2.30 -0.66
CA ALA A 127 -11.38 -3.22 0.42
C ALA A 127 -11.74 -2.52 1.74
N VAL A 128 -11.34 -1.25 1.92
CA VAL A 128 -11.41 -0.58 3.23
C VAL A 128 -12.68 0.25 3.38
N ALA A 129 -13.31 0.66 2.29
CA ALA A 129 -14.48 1.53 2.32
C ALA A 129 -15.29 1.41 1.04
N GLY A 130 -16.60 1.66 1.12
CA GLY A 130 -17.50 1.83 -0.02
C GLY A 130 -17.22 3.13 -0.78
N LEU A 131 -15.94 3.36 -1.09
CA LEU A 131 -15.41 4.52 -1.78
C LEU A 131 -16.01 4.57 -3.17
N ASP A 132 -16.38 5.76 -3.61
CA ASP A 132 -16.59 5.97 -5.03
C ASP A 132 -15.24 5.77 -5.74
N PRO A 133 -15.10 4.74 -6.60
CA PRO A 133 -13.87 4.48 -7.33
C PRO A 133 -13.49 5.65 -8.26
N SER A 134 -14.42 6.55 -8.59
CA SER A 134 -14.14 7.74 -9.42
C SER A 134 -13.66 8.96 -8.65
N ALA A 135 -13.74 8.95 -7.31
CA ALA A 135 -13.22 10.03 -6.49
C ALA A 135 -11.70 10.16 -6.65
N THR A 136 -11.22 11.39 -6.53
CA THR A 136 -9.81 11.74 -6.47
C THR A 136 -9.52 12.36 -5.12
N ILE A 137 -8.31 12.15 -4.60
CA ILE A 137 -7.85 12.73 -3.35
C ILE A 137 -6.51 13.42 -3.61
N ASN A 138 -6.42 14.72 -3.31
CA ASN A 138 -5.24 15.52 -3.59
C ASN A 138 -4.25 15.50 -2.42
N ALA A 139 -3.01 15.87 -2.69
CA ALA A 139 -2.00 16.07 -1.66
C ALA A 139 -2.51 17.03 -0.57
N GLY A 140 -2.41 16.63 0.70
CA GLY A 140 -2.92 17.39 1.83
C GLY A 140 -4.41 17.21 2.12
N GLU A 141 -5.11 16.34 1.40
CA GLU A 141 -6.49 15.96 1.69
C GLU A 141 -6.55 14.57 2.35
N ALA A 142 -7.59 14.36 3.17
CA ALA A 142 -7.83 13.11 3.88
C ALA A 142 -9.29 12.65 3.74
N LEU A 143 -9.48 11.34 3.54
CA LEU A 143 -10.73 10.63 3.71
C LEU A 143 -10.60 9.79 4.98
N ILE A 144 -11.56 9.91 5.89
CA ILE A 144 -11.55 9.13 7.14
C ILE A 144 -12.86 8.37 7.30
N SER A 145 -12.85 7.24 8.01
CA SER A 145 -14.11 6.54 8.31
C SER A 145 -14.90 7.23 9.42
N THR A 146 -16.21 6.97 9.46
CA THR A 146 -17.11 7.51 10.50
C THR A 146 -16.62 7.22 11.92
N ASP A 147 -16.12 6.02 12.19
CA ASP A 147 -15.59 5.67 13.52
C ASP A 147 -14.34 6.50 13.91
N VAL A 148 -13.47 6.81 12.95
CA VAL A 148 -12.31 7.69 13.17
C VAL A 148 -12.75 9.13 13.41
N ALA A 149 -13.71 9.62 12.63
CA ALA A 149 -14.27 10.96 12.78
C ALA A 149 -14.90 11.15 14.17
N ASP A 150 -15.73 10.19 14.58
CA ASP A 150 -16.39 10.19 15.89
C ASP A 150 -15.38 10.10 17.03
N GLU A 151 -14.37 9.23 16.91
CA GLU A 151 -13.36 9.05 17.96
C GLU A 151 -12.46 10.29 18.13
N LEU A 152 -12.13 10.98 17.04
CA LEU A 152 -11.34 12.21 17.08
C LEU A 152 -12.19 13.47 17.32
N GLY A 153 -13.51 13.38 17.16
CA GLY A 153 -14.43 14.52 17.23
C GLY A 153 -14.22 15.53 16.10
N VAL A 154 -13.94 15.06 14.87
CA VAL A 154 -13.67 15.90 13.70
C VAL A 154 -14.75 15.75 12.63
N ALA A 155 -14.92 16.79 11.82
CA ALA A 155 -15.84 16.83 10.69
C ALA A 155 -15.10 17.15 9.38
N VAL A 156 -15.82 17.08 8.26
CA VAL A 156 -15.32 17.58 6.97
C VAL A 156 -14.96 19.07 7.09
N GLY A 157 -13.77 19.43 6.62
CA GLY A 157 -13.18 20.77 6.72
C GLY A 157 -12.17 20.91 7.86
N ASP A 158 -12.17 20.01 8.85
CA ASP A 158 -11.20 20.03 9.94
C ASP A 158 -9.83 19.50 9.49
N GLN A 159 -8.78 19.90 10.21
CA GLN A 159 -7.44 19.37 10.00
C GLN A 159 -7.08 18.35 11.07
N ILE A 160 -6.57 17.20 10.63
CA ILE A 160 -5.95 16.21 11.50
C ILE A 160 -4.44 16.32 11.38
N LYS A 161 -3.73 15.93 12.43
CA LYS A 161 -2.29 15.71 12.41
C LYS A 161 -2.02 14.22 12.29
N ILE A 162 -1.13 13.85 11.37
CA ILE A 162 -0.67 12.48 11.20
C ILE A 162 0.82 12.46 11.49
N ASP A 163 1.25 11.61 12.43
CA ASP A 163 2.64 11.38 12.79
C ASP A 163 2.97 9.89 12.60
N VAL A 164 3.89 9.58 11.68
CA VAL A 164 4.32 8.22 11.38
C VAL A 164 5.76 8.01 11.86
N PRO A 165 6.01 7.09 12.80
CA PRO A 165 7.37 6.70 13.15
C PRO A 165 7.98 5.86 12.02
N LEU A 166 9.09 6.33 11.46
CA LEU A 166 9.86 5.64 10.44
C LEU A 166 11.03 4.93 11.12
N LYS A 167 11.03 3.60 11.06
CA LYS A 167 12.10 2.77 11.60
C LYS A 167 12.87 2.14 10.46
N ASP A 168 14.13 2.55 10.32
CA ASP A 168 15.09 1.84 9.48
C ASP A 168 15.37 0.46 10.10
N ILE A 169 15.55 -0.54 9.24
CA ILE A 169 16.11 -1.87 9.58
C ILE A 169 17.43 -1.73 10.35
N ARG A 170 18.21 -0.67 10.09
CA ARG A 170 19.49 -0.35 10.76
C ARG A 170 19.36 0.58 11.97
N SER A 171 18.14 0.85 12.44
CA SER A 171 17.83 1.49 13.74
C SER A 171 17.99 3.02 13.85
N THR A 172 17.85 3.79 12.77
CA THR A 172 17.63 5.24 12.88
C THR A 172 16.14 5.54 13.04
N SER A 173 15.78 6.29 14.09
CA SER A 173 14.40 6.75 14.32
C SER A 173 14.17 8.04 13.54
N LEU A 174 13.41 7.95 12.45
CA LEU A 174 12.91 9.08 11.68
C LEU A 174 11.39 9.20 11.89
N SER A 175 10.79 10.29 11.43
CA SER A 175 9.34 10.42 11.40
C SER A 175 8.89 11.23 10.20
N ALA A 176 7.77 10.83 9.58
CA ALA A 176 7.03 11.64 8.64
C ALA A 176 5.80 12.22 9.34
N SER A 177 5.52 13.50 9.11
CA SER A 177 4.36 14.17 9.70
C SER A 177 3.67 15.04 8.68
N ALA A 178 2.35 15.10 8.74
CA ALA A 178 1.52 15.93 7.88
C ALA A 178 0.30 16.46 8.63
N SER A 179 -0.38 17.44 8.05
CA SER A 179 -1.64 17.94 8.60
C SER A 179 -2.70 18.12 7.52
N PRO A 180 -3.24 17.02 6.97
CA PRO A 180 -4.23 17.08 5.91
C PRO A 180 -5.60 17.56 6.41
N THR A 181 -6.36 18.13 5.49
CA THR A 181 -7.76 18.53 5.70
C THR A 181 -8.67 17.36 5.39
N VAL A 182 -9.62 17.06 6.27
CA VAL A 182 -10.65 16.04 6.05
C VAL A 182 -11.61 16.55 4.98
N VAL A 183 -11.68 15.88 3.83
CA VAL A 183 -12.55 16.28 2.71
C VAL A 183 -13.78 15.40 2.57
N ASP A 184 -13.76 14.19 3.15
CA ASP A 184 -14.92 13.31 3.19
C ASP A 184 -14.86 12.35 4.39
N ILE A 185 -16.03 11.86 4.78
CA ILE A 185 -16.20 10.83 5.80
C ILE A 185 -16.88 9.62 5.17
N VAL A 186 -16.14 8.53 5.09
CA VAL A 186 -16.53 7.34 4.32
C VAL A 186 -17.01 6.22 5.22
N SER A 187 -17.78 5.28 4.65
CA SER A 187 -18.13 4.04 5.35
C SER A 187 -16.90 3.14 5.46
N GLY A 188 -16.69 2.48 6.59
CA GLY A 188 -15.53 1.63 6.83
C GLY A 188 -15.18 1.63 8.31
N SER A 189 -14.11 0.93 8.69
CA SER A 189 -13.60 1.00 10.05
C SER A 189 -12.11 1.28 10.06
N LYS A 190 -11.72 2.24 10.90
CA LYS A 190 -10.32 2.66 11.11
C LYS A 190 -9.60 3.09 9.82
N VAL A 191 -10.35 3.61 8.86
CA VAL A 191 -9.86 4.06 7.56
C VAL A 191 -9.32 5.47 7.69
N VAL A 192 -8.08 5.67 7.27
CA VAL A 192 -7.53 6.98 6.98
C VAL A 192 -6.75 6.89 5.68
N ILE A 193 -7.24 7.57 4.65
CA ILE A 193 -6.61 7.64 3.34
C ILE A 193 -6.23 9.10 3.09
N VAL A 194 -5.01 9.34 2.62
CA VAL A 194 -4.52 10.67 2.24
C VAL A 194 -4.07 10.68 0.79
N GLY A 195 -4.14 11.84 0.15
CA GLY A 195 -3.68 11.97 -1.22
C GLY A 195 -2.18 11.77 -1.33
N GLU A 196 -1.71 11.41 -2.52
CA GLU A 196 -0.29 11.23 -2.80
C GLU A 196 0.53 12.44 -2.31
N ASP A 197 1.76 12.19 -1.86
CA ASP A 197 2.72 13.19 -1.39
C ASP A 197 2.31 14.00 -0.15
N THR A 198 1.21 13.62 0.54
CA THR A 198 0.85 14.20 1.84
C THR A 198 1.91 13.92 2.91
N LEU A 199 2.43 12.69 2.96
CA LEU A 199 3.52 12.24 3.81
C LEU A 199 4.75 12.00 2.93
N SER A 200 5.77 12.84 3.10
CA SER A 200 7.04 12.71 2.38
C SER A 200 7.86 11.55 2.96
N ILE A 201 8.02 10.49 2.17
CA ILE A 201 8.88 9.35 2.48
C ILE A 201 9.76 8.99 1.28
N ASP A 202 10.91 8.38 1.53
CA ASP A 202 11.61 7.63 0.50
C ASP A 202 10.91 6.27 0.32
N ARG A 203 10.13 6.13 -0.75
CA ARG A 203 9.36 4.91 -1.08
C ARG A 203 10.24 3.71 -1.43
N PHE A 204 11.51 3.92 -1.80
CA PHE A 204 12.44 2.85 -2.15
C PHE A 204 13.35 2.46 -1.00
N HIS A 205 13.35 3.23 0.09
CA HIS A 205 13.97 2.83 1.34
C HIS A 205 13.16 1.74 2.06
N ARG A 206 13.85 0.75 2.64
CA ARG A 206 13.20 -0.35 3.38
C ARG A 206 12.86 0.07 4.80
N TRP A 207 11.69 0.66 4.97
CA TRP A 207 11.10 0.91 6.29
C TRP A 207 10.49 -0.36 6.87
N ARG A 208 10.55 -0.52 8.19
CA ARG A 208 10.01 -1.71 8.87
C ARG A 208 8.48 -1.75 8.92
N ASP A 209 7.86 -0.58 9.08
CA ASP A 209 6.42 -0.43 9.36
C ASP A 209 5.71 0.39 8.25
N VAL A 210 6.38 0.59 7.10
CA VAL A 210 5.83 1.25 5.89
C VAL A 210 6.04 0.35 4.69
N HIS A 211 5.00 0.18 3.88
CA HIS A 211 5.04 -0.63 2.68
C HIS A 211 4.53 0.17 1.50
N THR A 212 5.29 0.18 0.41
CA THR A 212 4.87 0.76 -0.86
C THR A 212 4.70 -0.35 -1.88
N VAL A 213 3.61 -0.28 -2.63
CA VAL A 213 3.39 -1.10 -3.81
C VAL A 213 3.04 -0.19 -4.98
N TRP A 214 3.42 -0.58 -6.18
CA TRP A 214 3.15 0.18 -7.40
C TRP A 214 2.21 -0.59 -8.31
N TYR A 215 1.13 0.06 -8.72
CA TYR A 215 0.19 -0.46 -9.71
C TYR A 215 0.60 0.07 -11.08
N ILE A 216 0.79 -0.83 -12.04
CA ILE A 216 0.94 -0.48 -13.45
C ILE A 216 -0.44 -0.47 -14.07
N ILE A 217 -0.89 0.70 -14.53
CA ILE A 217 -2.27 0.93 -14.96
C ILE A 217 -2.30 1.45 -16.38
N GLY A 218 -2.95 0.71 -17.29
CA GLY A 218 -3.12 1.13 -18.67
C GLY A 218 -3.57 -0.01 -19.57
N ALA A 219 -3.30 0.13 -20.86
CA ALA A 219 -3.71 -0.83 -21.87
C ALA A 219 -2.62 -1.87 -22.19
N ASP A 220 -1.35 -1.54 -21.95
CA ASP A 220 -0.24 -2.37 -22.42
C ASP A 220 0.12 -3.44 -21.36
N PRO A 221 0.08 -4.73 -21.70
CA PRO A 221 0.38 -5.80 -20.75
C PRO A 221 1.83 -5.77 -20.29
N VAL A 222 2.09 -6.26 -19.09
CA VAL A 222 3.44 -6.47 -18.55
C VAL A 222 3.87 -7.92 -18.80
N SER A 223 4.75 -8.14 -19.77
CA SER A 223 5.20 -9.46 -20.18
C SER A 223 6.05 -10.16 -19.11
N TRP A 224 6.24 -11.47 -19.27
CA TRP A 224 7.14 -12.23 -18.38
C TRP A 224 8.59 -11.75 -18.46
N GLU A 225 9.05 -11.33 -19.64
CA GLU A 225 10.40 -10.76 -19.81
C GLU A 225 10.56 -9.47 -18.98
N GLN A 226 9.55 -8.60 -18.95
CA GLN A 226 9.54 -7.40 -18.11
C GLN A 226 9.53 -7.75 -16.62
N VAL A 227 8.77 -8.78 -16.21
CA VAL A 227 8.80 -9.30 -14.83
C VAL A 227 10.19 -9.79 -14.45
N LEU A 228 10.84 -10.58 -15.30
CA LEU A 228 12.19 -11.07 -15.05
C LEU A 228 13.21 -9.94 -14.96
N ALA A 229 13.10 -8.90 -15.79
CA ALA A 229 13.94 -7.71 -15.71
C ALA A 229 13.78 -6.97 -14.36
N LEU A 230 12.55 -6.84 -13.85
CA LEU A 230 12.30 -6.29 -12.51
C LEU A 230 12.88 -7.15 -11.39
N ASN A 231 12.86 -8.47 -11.56
CA ASN A 231 13.43 -9.39 -10.60
C ASN A 231 14.95 -9.26 -10.46
N GLU A 232 15.66 -8.82 -11.52
CA GLU A 232 17.09 -8.49 -11.44
C GLU A 232 17.38 -7.40 -10.42
N TYR A 233 16.44 -6.48 -10.19
CA TYR A 233 16.56 -5.39 -9.23
C TYR A 233 15.93 -5.69 -7.86
N GLY A 234 15.38 -6.90 -7.69
CA GLY A 234 14.82 -7.35 -6.42
C GLY A 234 13.38 -6.92 -6.16
N PHE A 235 12.67 -6.54 -7.22
CA PHE A 235 11.23 -6.43 -7.18
C PHE A 235 10.59 -7.79 -7.39
N LEU A 236 9.47 -7.99 -6.72
CA LEU A 236 8.52 -9.05 -7.06
C LEU A 236 7.32 -8.42 -7.78
N THR A 237 6.77 -9.13 -8.75
CA THR A 237 5.76 -8.58 -9.65
C THR A 237 4.71 -9.61 -9.98
N THR A 238 3.46 -9.26 -9.73
CA THR A 238 2.31 -10.02 -10.21
C THR A 238 1.78 -9.35 -11.46
N SER A 239 1.84 -10.02 -12.61
CA SER A 239 1.32 -9.52 -13.89
C SER A 239 0.04 -10.24 -14.31
N ARG A 240 -0.93 -9.48 -14.82
CA ARG A 240 -2.19 -10.02 -15.33
C ARG A 240 -1.97 -10.92 -16.55
N SER A 241 -1.24 -10.45 -17.55
CA SER A 241 -1.03 -11.22 -18.79
C SER A 241 -0.26 -12.51 -18.54
N VAL A 242 0.75 -12.48 -17.66
CA VAL A 242 1.50 -13.69 -17.27
C VAL A 242 0.60 -14.71 -16.58
N MET A 243 -0.30 -14.24 -15.71
CA MET A 243 -1.25 -15.09 -14.99
C MET A 243 -2.31 -15.68 -15.92
N ASP A 244 -2.74 -14.93 -16.93
CA ASP A 244 -3.73 -15.37 -17.92
C ASP A 244 -3.11 -16.38 -18.89
N ASP A 245 -1.87 -16.16 -19.35
CA ASP A 245 -1.15 -17.08 -20.24
C ASP A 245 -0.84 -18.43 -19.57
N TYR A 246 -0.55 -18.43 -18.26
CA TYR A 246 -0.31 -19.66 -17.49
C TYR A 246 -1.60 -20.44 -17.17
N ALA A 247 -2.78 -19.84 -17.39
CA ALA A 247 -4.07 -20.47 -17.16
C ALA A 247 -4.56 -21.33 -18.34
N GLY A 248 -3.95 -21.17 -19.53
CA GLY A 248 -4.26 -21.92 -20.76
C GLY A 248 -3.39 -23.15 -20.93
#